data_AF-A0A2M9TMJ2-F1
#
_entry.id   AF-A0A2M9TMJ2-F1
#
_cell.length_a   1.000
_cell.length_b   1.000
_cell.length_c   1.000
_cell.angle_alpha   90.00
_cell.angle_beta   90.00
_cell.angle_gamma   90.00
#
_symmetry.space_group_name_H-M   'P 1'
#
loop_
_entity.id
_entity.type
_entity.pdbx_description
1 polymer ?
#
loop_
_entity_poly.entity_id
_entity_poly.type
_entity_poly.pdbx_seq_one_letter_code
_entity_poly.pdbx_strand_id
1 'polypeptide(L)'
;HMHIEYAPKLNVSSILKKLKRRTSRKLQQEFPKLKERYWGQHFWASGYGVWSTGNITDKMVNEYLEHHRRDSSDNSNFILE
;
A
#
# COMPACT_ATOMS: atom_id res chain seq x y z
N HIS A 1 -6.27 1.24 11.38
CA HIS A 1 -4.93 0.84 10.90
C HIS A 1 -5.10 -0.26 9.88
N MET A 2 -4.31 -0.28 8.80
CA MET A 2 -4.38 -1.31 7.74
C MET A 2 -2.95 -1.75 7.44
N HIS A 3 -2.71 -3.06 7.38
CA HIS A 3 -1.50 -3.61 6.80
C HIS A 3 -1.79 -3.92 5.32
N ILE A 4 -0.95 -3.42 4.42
CA ILE A 4 -1.14 -3.59 2.99
C ILE A 4 0.19 -3.96 2.34
N GLU A 5 0.13 -4.94 1.47
CA GLU A 5 1.17 -5.19 0.48
C GLU A 5 0.78 -4.45 -0.79
N TYR A 6 1.76 -3.80 -1.43
CA TYR A 6 1.52 -3.04 -2.65
C TYR A 6 2.75 -3.09 -3.54
N ALA A 7 2.52 -2.98 -4.86
CA ALA A 7 3.60 -2.99 -5.82
C ALA A 7 4.54 -1.78 -5.60
N PRO A 8 5.87 -1.96 -5.57
CA PRO A 8 6.84 -0.89 -5.28
C PRO A 8 6.74 0.33 -6.21
N LYS A 9 6.30 0.11 -7.46
CA LYS A 9 6.09 1.18 -8.46
C LYS A 9 4.95 2.15 -8.10
N LEU A 10 4.11 1.81 -7.13
CA LEU A 10 2.97 2.63 -6.75
C LEU A 10 3.33 3.57 -5.59
N ASN A 11 2.93 4.83 -5.72
CA ASN A 11 3.08 5.80 -4.65
C ASN A 11 2.00 5.58 -3.57
N VAL A 12 2.43 5.40 -2.32
CA VAL A 12 1.55 5.20 -1.15
C VAL A 12 0.53 6.33 -0.99
N SER A 13 0.93 7.58 -1.25
CA SER A 13 0.04 8.74 -1.18
C SER A 13 -1.17 8.60 -2.11
N SER A 14 -0.96 8.04 -3.30
CA SER A 14 -1.99 7.83 -4.31
C SER A 14 -2.95 6.71 -3.91
N ILE A 15 -2.41 5.64 -3.30
CA ILE A 15 -3.20 4.54 -2.74
C ILE A 15 -4.11 5.07 -1.64
N LEU A 16 -3.56 5.78 -0.65
CA LEU A 16 -4.32 6.32 0.48
C LEU A 16 -5.34 7.38 0.06
N LYS A 17 -4.99 8.26 -0.89
CA LYS A 17 -5.94 9.22 -1.46
C LYS A 17 -7.15 8.52 -2.08
N LYS A 18 -6.93 7.44 -2.84
CA LYS A 18 -8.02 6.65 -3.44
C LYS A 18 -8.84 5.94 -2.38
N LEU A 19 -8.19 5.30 -1.40
CA LEU A 19 -8.86 4.59 -0.31
C LEU A 19 -9.76 5.54 0.49
N LYS A 20 -9.20 6.61 1.06
CA LYS A 20 -9.93 7.58 1.88
C LYS A 20 -11.10 8.21 1.10
N ARG A 21 -10.88 8.58 -0.17
CA ARG A 21 -11.94 9.17 -1.00
C ARG A 21 -13.07 8.17 -1.27
N ARG A 22 -12.74 6.94 -1.67
CA ARG A 22 -13.76 5.93 -2.02
C ARG A 22 -14.55 5.49 -0.79
N THR A 23 -13.88 5.27 0.34
CA THR A 23 -14.57 4.86 1.57
C THR A 23 -15.42 5.98 2.14
N SER A 24 -14.94 7.25 2.13
CA SER A 24 -15.76 8.41 2.54
C SER A 24 -17.04 8.49 1.70
N ARG A 25 -16.92 8.35 0.37
CA ARG A 25 -18.07 8.39 -0.53
C ARG A 25 -19.05 7.25 -0.26
N LYS A 26 -18.58 6.01 -0.13
CA LYS A 26 -19.44 4.85 0.13
C LYS A 26 -20.18 4.98 1.45
N LEU A 27 -19.47 5.34 2.53
CA LEU A 27 -20.09 5.52 3.85
C LEU A 27 -21.18 6.59 3.83
N GLN A 28 -20.99 7.70 3.13
CA GLN A 28 -22.01 8.74 3.04
C GLN A 28 -23.19 8.41 2.12
N GLN A 29 -23.01 7.45 1.20
CA GLN A 29 -24.12 6.90 0.41
C GLN A 29 -24.93 5.91 1.23
N GLU A 30 -24.28 5.04 2.00
CA GLU A 30 -24.91 4.02 2.85
C GLU A 30 -25.57 4.63 4.09
N PHE A 31 -24.98 5.70 4.65
CA PHE A 31 -25.44 6.34 5.88
C PHE A 31 -25.68 7.85 5.66
N PRO A 32 -26.83 8.26 5.10
CA PRO A 32 -27.13 9.67 4.82
C PRO A 32 -27.03 10.59 6.04
N LYS A 33 -27.31 10.08 7.25
CA LYS A 33 -27.17 10.79 8.54
C LYS A 33 -25.76 11.32 8.77
N LEU A 34 -24.72 10.71 8.18
CA LEU A 34 -23.35 11.19 8.30
C LEU A 34 -23.13 12.58 7.68
N LYS A 35 -23.99 12.99 6.73
CA LYS A 35 -23.90 14.31 6.09
C LYS A 35 -24.23 15.45 7.04
N GLU A 36 -25.06 15.21 8.04
CA GLU A 36 -25.41 16.17 9.09
C GLU A 36 -24.21 16.44 10.01
N ARG A 37 -23.41 15.40 10.28
CA ARG A 37 -22.24 15.47 11.16
C ARG A 37 -20.98 15.96 10.45
N TYR A 38 -20.76 15.50 9.21
CA TYR A 38 -19.55 15.77 8.44
C TYR A 38 -19.87 16.65 7.23
N TRP A 39 -19.95 17.96 7.49
CA TRP A 39 -20.27 18.94 6.45
C TRP A 39 -19.17 18.97 5.38
N GLY A 40 -19.57 19.16 4.11
CA GLY A 40 -18.64 19.11 2.97
C GLY A 40 -18.10 17.71 2.64
N GLN A 41 -18.69 16.64 3.20
CA GLN A 41 -18.29 15.24 2.94
C GLN A 41 -16.86 14.90 3.40
N HIS A 42 -16.32 15.66 4.35
CA HIS A 42 -15.01 15.44 4.95
C HIS A 42 -15.07 14.40 6.07
N PHE A 43 -15.13 13.12 5.71
CA PHE A 43 -15.15 12.03 6.68
C PHE A 43 -13.78 11.71 7.29
N TRP A 44 -12.72 11.82 6.50
CA TRP A 44 -11.34 11.55 6.94
C TRP A 44 -10.55 12.84 7.11
N ALA A 45 -9.62 12.85 8.08
CA ALA A 45 -8.63 13.92 8.20
C ALA A 45 -7.81 14.08 6.91
N SER A 46 -7.20 15.24 6.68
CA SER A 46 -6.37 15.49 5.49
C SER A 46 -5.13 14.57 5.45
N GLY A 47 -4.42 14.46 6.57
CA GLY A 47 -3.17 13.70 6.70
C GLY A 47 -3.35 12.18 6.81
N TYR A 48 -2.23 11.46 6.72
CA TYR A 48 -2.13 10.02 6.95
C TYR A 48 -0.76 9.69 7.56
N GLY A 49 -0.69 8.61 8.34
CA GLY A 49 0.57 8.02 8.82
C GLY A 49 0.85 6.71 8.11
N VAL A 50 2.10 6.48 7.73
CA VAL A 50 2.58 5.24 7.08
C VAL A 50 3.91 4.86 7.72
N TRP A 51 4.05 3.57 8.00
CA TRP A 51 5.28 2.97 8.49
C TRP A 51 5.55 1.72 7.67
N SER A 52 6.79 1.56 7.22
CA SER A 52 7.24 0.31 6.61
C SER A 52 7.36 -0.75 7.69
N THR A 53 7.00 -1.98 7.35
CA THR A 53 7.22 -3.17 8.18
C THR A 53 7.89 -4.22 7.31
N GLY A 54 8.86 -4.94 7.87
CA GLY A 54 9.61 -5.97 7.17
C GLY A 54 10.93 -6.28 7.86
N ASN A 55 11.25 -7.57 7.97
CA ASN A 55 12.56 -8.03 8.41
C ASN A 55 13.40 -8.30 7.15
N ILE A 56 14.35 -7.41 6.85
CA ILE A 56 15.36 -7.66 5.82
C ILE A 56 16.50 -8.41 6.50
N THR A 57 16.80 -9.63 6.05
CA THR A 57 17.95 -10.41 6.55
C THR A 57 19.10 -10.37 5.57
N ASP A 58 20.34 -10.42 6.06
CA ASP A 58 21.54 -10.48 5.21
C ASP A 58 21.50 -11.69 4.27
N LYS A 59 20.87 -12.79 4.70
CA LYS A 59 20.65 -13.98 3.87
C LYS A 59 19.81 -13.65 2.64
N MET A 60 18.68 -12.96 2.81
CA MET A 60 17.80 -12.56 1.69
C MET A 60 18.51 -11.63 0.70
N VAL A 61 19.32 -10.70 1.22
CA VAL A 61 20.09 -9.78 0.36
C VAL A 61 21.17 -10.53 -0.41
N ASN A 62 21.93 -11.40 0.26
CA ASN A 62 22.98 -12.19 -0.39
C ASN A 62 22.41 -13.14 -1.44
N GLU A 63 21.29 -13.81 -1.15
CA GLU A 63 20.58 -14.68 -2.10
C GLU A 63 20.14 -13.89 -3.35
N TYR A 64 19.51 -12.73 -3.16
CA TYR A 64 19.12 -11.85 -4.27
C TYR A 64 20.32 -11.44 -5.14
N LEU A 65 21.44 -11.06 -4.53
CA LEU A 65 22.66 -10.66 -5.23
C LEU A 65 23.34 -11.83 -5.96
N GLU A 66 23.37 -13.02 -5.35
CA GLU A 66 23.94 -14.22 -5.98
C GLU A 66 23.13 -14.67 -7.20
N HIS A 67 21.79 -14.63 -7.11
CA HIS A 67 20.91 -14.92 -8.25
C HIS A 67 21.21 -13.97 -9.43
N HIS A 68 21.30 -12.66 -9.18
CA HIS A 68 21.56 -11.68 -10.25
C HIS A 68 22.99 -11.72 -10.80
N ARG A 69 23.94 -12.37 -10.12
CA ARG A 69 25.31 -12.60 -10.64
C ARG A 69 25.39 -13.83 -11.54
N ARG A 70 24.49 -14.82 -11.37
CA ARG A 70 24.46 -16.06 -12.14
C ARG A 70 23.63 -15.96 -13.43
N ASP A 71 22.68 -15.02 -13.49
CA ASP A 71 21.75 -14.83 -14.62
C ASP A 71 22.29 -13.98 -15.79
N SER A 72 23.53 -14.21 -16.22
CA SER A 72 23.92 -13.90 -17.61
C SER A 72 23.57 -15.04 -18.58
N SER A 73 23.00 -16.16 -18.11
CA SER A 73 22.72 -17.32 -18.96
C SER A 73 21.45 -18.15 -18.70
N ASP A 74 20.61 -17.86 -17.70
CA ASP A 74 19.36 -18.63 -17.56
C ASP A 74 18.21 -17.80 -16.99
N ASN A 75 17.02 -18.03 -17.51
CA ASN A 75 15.85 -17.17 -17.41
C ASN A 75 14.71 -17.98 -16.78
N SER A 76 14.71 -18.21 -15.46
CA SER A 76 13.50 -18.71 -14.80
C SER A 76 13.43 -18.46 -13.29
N ASN A 77 12.24 -17.97 -12.89
CA ASN A 77 11.61 -17.99 -11.57
C ASN A 77 12.03 -16.94 -10.53
N PHE A 78 11.41 -15.77 -10.66
CA PHE A 78 11.25 -14.80 -9.57
C PHE A 78 10.19 -15.31 -8.57
N ILE A 79 10.63 -15.87 -7.45
CA ILE A 79 9.76 -16.22 -6.31
C ILE A 79 9.99 -15.15 -5.23
N LEU A 80 9.04 -14.24 -5.10
CA LEU A 80 8.84 -13.47 -3.87
C LEU A 80 7.55 -14.00 -3.25
N GLU A 81 7.70 -14.83 -2.21
CA GLU A 81 6.68 -15.06 -1.20
C GLU A 81 7.07 -14.28 0.06
#